data_AF-A0A1V4UYH4-F1
#
_entry.id   AF-A0A1V4UYH4-F1
#
_cell.length_a   1.000
_cell.length_b   1.000
_cell.length_c   1.000
_cell.angle_alpha   90.00
_cell.angle_beta   90.00
_cell.angle_gamma   90.00
#
_symmetry.space_group_name_H-M   'P 1'
#
loop_
_entity.id
_entity.type
_entity.pdbx_description
1 polymer ?
#
loop_
_entity_poly.entity_id
_entity_poly.type
_entity_poly.pdbx_seq_one_letter_code
_entity_poly.pdbx_strand_id
1 'polypeptide(L)'
;MSKTIKLGLAILAVWFLAASALAQDNYTINVSYNKFFGPYLVNQSGFTLYYFTDDAGKAGSECYGDCAQSWPPFYAENIRVPDSLRGVDFTTQKRTDGRSQTAFRGWPLYLYVGDRASGDYFGRDLDQKWYPVDPTNQRVNI
;
A
#
# COMPACT_ATOMS: atom_id res chain seq x y z
N MET A 1 11.72 -2.01 -74.49
CA MET A 1 10.44 -1.32 -74.25
C MET A 1 10.49 -0.68 -72.87
N SER A 2 10.68 0.64 -72.84
CA SER A 2 10.67 1.49 -71.64
C SER A 2 9.26 1.54 -71.04
N LYS A 3 9.14 1.41 -69.71
CA LYS A 3 7.96 1.87 -68.98
C LYS A 3 8.41 2.75 -67.81
N THR A 4 7.94 3.98 -67.90
CA THR A 4 8.12 5.16 -67.06
C THR A 4 7.67 4.98 -65.61
N ILE A 5 8.42 5.59 -64.70
CA ILE A 5 8.07 5.83 -63.30
C ILE A 5 7.03 6.96 -63.24
N LYS A 6 5.94 6.77 -62.48
CA LYS A 6 5.09 7.87 -61.98
C LYS A 6 5.16 7.87 -60.46
N LEU A 7 5.77 8.93 -59.92
CA LEU A 7 5.78 9.28 -58.51
C LEU A 7 4.39 9.78 -58.12
N GLY A 8 3.72 9.11 -57.18
CA GLY A 8 2.45 9.54 -56.59
C GLY A 8 2.61 9.66 -55.08
N LEU A 9 2.65 10.89 -54.59
CA LEU A 9 2.68 11.22 -53.17
C LEU A 9 1.30 10.89 -52.55
N ALA A 10 1.24 10.02 -51.55
CA ALA A 10 0.05 9.84 -50.72
C ALA A 10 0.46 9.79 -49.24
N ILE A 11 0.23 10.92 -48.59
CA ILE A 11 0.34 11.14 -47.14
C ILE A 11 -0.74 10.29 -46.45
N LEU A 12 -0.36 9.38 -45.55
CA LEU A 12 -1.31 8.74 -44.64
C LEU A 12 -0.79 8.79 -43.20
N ALA A 13 -1.26 9.84 -42.51
CA ALA A 13 -1.45 10.03 -41.08
C ALA A 13 -0.69 9.10 -40.11
N VAL A 14 0.36 9.62 -39.50
CA VAL A 14 0.86 9.14 -38.21
C VAL A 14 -0.18 9.51 -37.16
N TRP A 15 -1.00 8.55 -36.74
CA TRP A 15 -1.86 8.69 -35.58
C TRP A 15 -0.98 8.79 -34.33
N PHE A 16 -0.63 10.01 -33.94
CA PHE A 16 -0.18 10.29 -32.58
C PHE A 16 -1.37 10.05 -31.66
N LEU A 17 -1.51 8.82 -31.14
CA LEU A 17 -2.20 8.63 -29.88
C LEU A 17 -1.36 9.34 -28.83
N ALA A 18 -1.72 10.58 -28.50
CA ALA A 18 -1.31 11.16 -27.24
C ALA A 18 -1.94 10.28 -26.15
N ALA A 19 -1.18 9.30 -25.67
CA ALA A 19 -1.50 8.63 -24.43
C ALA A 19 -1.42 9.71 -23.36
N SER A 20 -2.57 10.25 -22.97
CA SER A 20 -2.68 11.00 -21.74
C SER A 20 -2.13 10.09 -20.65
N ALA A 21 -0.95 10.39 -20.14
CA ALA A 21 -0.47 9.79 -18.91
C ALA A 21 -1.48 10.22 -17.85
N LEU A 22 -2.46 9.37 -17.57
CA LEU A 22 -3.28 9.52 -16.37
C LEU A 22 -2.26 9.61 -15.24
N ALA A 23 -2.30 10.71 -14.49
CA ALA A 23 -1.48 10.85 -13.31
C ALA A 23 -1.75 9.62 -12.45
N GLN A 24 -0.78 8.70 -12.40
CA GLN A 24 -0.91 7.55 -11.53
C GLN A 24 -0.80 8.12 -10.13
N ASP A 25 -1.90 8.09 -9.40
CA ASP A 25 -1.93 8.60 -8.04
C ASP A 25 -0.89 7.85 -7.22
N ASN A 26 0.21 8.54 -6.92
CA ASN A 26 1.35 7.97 -6.20
C ASN A 26 1.05 7.97 -4.70
N TYR A 27 0.06 7.18 -4.30
CA TYR A 27 -0.31 6.98 -2.91
C TYR A 27 0.75 6.14 -2.20
N THR A 28 1.19 6.58 -1.02
CA THR A 28 2.09 5.78 -0.17
C THR A 28 1.33 4.70 0.58
N ILE A 29 0.03 4.93 0.80
CA ILE A 29 -0.92 3.98 1.38
C ILE A 29 -2.21 4.05 0.57
N ASN A 30 -2.74 2.90 0.17
CA ASN A 30 -3.97 2.79 -0.61
C ASN A 30 -4.92 1.77 0.04
N VAL A 31 -6.13 1.65 -0.49
CA VAL A 31 -7.12 0.65 -0.10
C VAL A 31 -7.23 -0.40 -1.20
N SER A 32 -7.07 -1.67 -0.83
CA SER A 32 -7.42 -2.82 -1.65
C SER A 32 -8.69 -3.48 -1.10
N TYR A 33 -9.26 -4.44 -1.84
CA TYR A 33 -10.49 -5.12 -1.46
C TYR A 33 -10.36 -6.63 -1.63
N ASN A 34 -10.82 -7.37 -0.61
CA ASN A 34 -10.98 -8.81 -0.67
C ASN A 34 -12.45 -9.18 -0.47
N LYS A 35 -12.97 -10.07 -1.31
CA LYS A 35 -14.38 -10.49 -1.25
C LYS A 35 -14.78 -11.20 0.05
N PHE A 36 -13.82 -11.72 0.83
CA PHE A 36 -14.08 -12.49 2.04
C PHE A 36 -14.00 -11.68 3.33
N PHE A 37 -13.16 -10.64 3.37
CA PHE A 37 -12.95 -9.85 4.60
C PHE A 37 -12.99 -8.33 4.38
N GLY A 38 -13.37 -7.86 3.19
CA GLY A 38 -13.65 -6.45 2.93
C GLY A 38 -12.43 -5.63 2.52
N PRO A 39 -12.48 -4.30 2.70
CA PRO A 39 -11.39 -3.41 2.36
C PRO A 39 -10.21 -3.58 3.32
N TYR A 40 -8.99 -3.39 2.83
CA TYR A 40 -7.79 -3.42 3.66
C TYR A 40 -6.72 -2.45 3.13
N LEU A 41 -5.88 -1.94 4.02
CA LEU A 41 -4.78 -1.06 3.65
C LEU A 41 -3.64 -1.82 2.98
N VAL A 42 -3.05 -1.20 1.97
CA VAL A 42 -1.83 -1.65 1.30
C VAL A 42 -0.84 -0.50 1.16
N ASN A 43 0.45 -0.80 1.04
CA ASN A 43 1.45 0.22 0.69
C ASN A 43 1.42 0.57 -0.81
N GLN A 44 2.28 1.50 -1.23
CA GLN A 44 2.42 1.92 -2.64
C GLN A 44 2.72 0.78 -3.65
N SER A 45 3.26 -0.34 -3.18
CA SER A 45 3.57 -1.51 -4.00
C SER A 45 2.49 -2.59 -3.91
N GLY A 46 1.41 -2.34 -3.17
CA GLY A 46 0.28 -3.25 -3.02
C GLY A 46 0.46 -4.35 -1.97
N PHE A 47 1.49 -4.28 -1.12
CA PHE A 47 1.64 -5.20 0.01
C PHE A 47 0.70 -4.83 1.14
N THR A 48 0.08 -5.84 1.76
CA THR A 48 -0.88 -5.66 2.85
C THR A 48 -0.23 -5.02 4.07
N LEU A 49 -0.93 -4.04 4.66
CA LEU A 49 -0.55 -3.43 5.93
C LEU A 49 -1.34 -4.07 7.07
N TYR A 50 -0.62 -4.51 8.09
CA TYR A 50 -1.14 -5.24 9.24
C TYR A 50 -1.09 -4.40 10.52
N TYR A 51 -1.97 -4.73 11.45
CA TYR A 51 -1.83 -4.37 12.87
C TYR A 51 -1.57 -5.64 13.71
N PHE A 52 -0.94 -5.44 14.86
CA PHE A 52 -0.61 -6.49 15.82
C PHE A 52 -1.47 -6.34 17.07
N THR A 53 -2.22 -7.37 17.46
CA THR A 53 -3.16 -7.25 18.60
C THR A 53 -2.49 -6.99 19.94
N ASP A 54 -1.23 -7.39 20.13
CA ASP A 54 -0.54 -7.15 21.39
C ASP A 54 -0.15 -5.67 21.57
N ASP A 55 -0.24 -4.85 20.51
CA ASP A 55 -0.08 -3.38 20.56
C ASP A 55 -1.33 -2.68 21.16
N ALA A 56 -2.40 -3.42 21.47
CA ALA A 56 -3.66 -2.86 21.99
C ALA A 56 -3.44 -2.07 23.29
N GLY A 57 -3.88 -0.81 23.30
CA GLY A 57 -3.77 0.08 24.47
C GLY A 57 -2.33 0.48 24.81
N LYS A 58 -1.37 0.24 23.91
CA LYS A 58 0.04 0.63 24.08
C LYS A 58 0.32 1.97 23.40
N ALA A 59 1.39 2.61 23.83
CA ALA A 59 1.86 3.86 23.23
C ALA A 59 2.57 3.64 21.87
N GLY A 60 2.84 2.39 21.51
CA GLY A 60 3.49 2.01 20.26
C GLY A 60 3.61 0.50 20.13
N SER A 61 4.55 0.07 19.28
CA SER A 61 4.81 -1.34 18.97
C SER A 61 5.35 -2.11 20.17
N GLU A 62 4.90 -3.35 20.35
CA GLU A 62 5.48 -4.43 21.17
C GLU A 62 6.28 -5.43 20.31
N CYS A 63 6.25 -5.28 18.99
CA CYS A 63 6.96 -6.13 18.04
C CYS A 63 8.40 -5.64 17.78
N TYR A 64 9.37 -6.30 18.42
CA TYR A 64 10.81 -6.05 18.27
C TYR A 64 11.60 -7.36 18.07
N GLY A 65 12.90 -7.25 17.78
CA GLY A 65 13.77 -8.41 17.58
C GLY A 65 13.26 -9.30 16.44
N ASP A 66 13.17 -10.60 16.70
CA ASP A 66 12.71 -11.60 15.72
C ASP A 66 11.28 -11.34 15.23
N CYS A 67 10.42 -10.75 16.07
CA CYS A 67 9.09 -10.31 15.66
C CYS A 67 9.21 -9.32 14.49
N ALA A 68 10.04 -8.28 14.64
CA ALA A 68 10.22 -7.26 13.62
C ALA A 68 11.02 -7.75 12.39
N GLN A 69 11.68 -8.91 12.47
CA GLN A 69 12.26 -9.57 11.29
C GLN A 69 11.16 -10.23 10.44
N SER A 70 10.16 -10.86 11.08
CA SER A 70 9.03 -11.48 10.38
C SER A 70 7.94 -10.46 9.99
N TRP A 71 7.83 -9.40 10.79
CA TRP A 71 6.85 -8.32 10.65
C TRP A 71 7.54 -6.96 10.62
N PRO A 72 8.22 -6.61 9.52
CA PRO A 72 8.95 -5.35 9.44
C PRO A 72 8.02 -4.15 9.65
N PRO A 73 8.41 -3.16 10.48
CA PRO A 73 7.60 -1.97 10.69
C PRO A 73 7.54 -1.17 9.39
N PHE A 74 6.33 -0.79 9.00
CA PHE A 74 6.09 0.05 7.83
C PHE A 74 6.28 1.53 8.21
N TYR A 75 6.96 2.28 7.34
CA TYR A 75 7.10 3.73 7.49
C TYR A 75 7.06 4.40 6.12
N ALA A 76 6.26 5.46 6.04
CA ALA A 76 6.31 6.42 4.94
C ALA A 76 6.42 7.83 5.52
N GLU A 77 7.44 8.57 5.09
CA GLU A 77 7.69 9.94 5.55
C GLU A 77 6.58 10.91 5.08
N ASN A 78 6.18 10.78 3.82
CA ASN A 78 5.13 11.60 3.21
C ASN A 78 3.88 10.75 2.97
N ILE A 79 2.88 10.89 3.85
CA ILE A 79 1.60 10.18 3.69
C ILE A 79 0.81 10.81 2.54
N ARG A 80 0.53 9.98 1.53
CA ARG A 80 -0.35 10.29 0.40
C ARG A 80 -1.37 9.18 0.31
N VAL A 81 -2.64 9.53 0.44
CA VAL A 81 -3.76 8.59 0.49
C VAL A 81 -4.88 9.06 -0.43
N PRO A 82 -5.72 8.14 -0.94
CA PRO A 82 -6.93 8.51 -1.68
C PRO A 82 -7.94 9.24 -0.80
N ASP A 83 -8.88 9.94 -1.42
CA ASP A 83 -9.96 10.69 -0.74
C ASP A 83 -10.87 9.80 0.13
N SER A 84 -10.87 8.49 -0.11
CA SER A 84 -11.56 7.50 0.73
C SER A 84 -10.93 7.31 2.11
N LEU A 85 -9.71 7.82 2.31
CA LEU A 85 -8.99 7.82 3.58
C LEU A 85 -8.75 9.24 4.05
N ARG A 86 -8.57 9.40 5.36
CA ARG A 86 -8.23 10.67 5.98
C ARG A 86 -6.76 10.65 6.36
N GLY A 87 -5.95 11.54 5.77
CA GLY A 87 -4.52 11.64 6.11
C GLY A 87 -4.25 11.86 7.62
N VAL A 88 -5.18 12.52 8.32
CA VAL A 88 -5.16 12.74 9.78
C VAL A 88 -5.25 11.44 10.60
N ASP A 89 -5.79 10.37 10.03
CA ASP A 89 -5.82 9.07 10.70
C ASP A 89 -4.43 8.42 10.75
N PHE A 90 -3.44 8.97 10.04
CA PHE A 90 -2.07 8.47 10.02
C PHE A 90 -1.14 9.36 10.84
N THR A 91 -0.35 8.74 11.70
CA THR A 91 0.67 9.43 12.50
C THR A 91 2.03 8.75 12.36
N THR A 92 3.09 9.46 12.73
CA THR A 92 4.42 8.86 12.89
C THR A 92 4.67 8.61 14.37
N GLN A 93 5.04 7.38 14.70
CA GLN A 93 5.51 7.00 16.03
C GLN A 93 7.02 6.75 16.00
N LYS A 94 7.69 7.14 17.09
CA LYS A 94 9.10 6.81 17.32
C LYS A 94 9.17 5.51 18.12
N ARG A 95 9.78 4.50 17.52
CA ARG A 95 10.03 3.20 18.15
C ARG A 95 11.20 3.33 19.14
N THR A 96 11.23 2.45 20.13
CA THR A 96 12.32 2.41 21.14
C THR A 96 13.67 2.00 20.53
N ASP A 97 13.66 1.31 19.39
CA ASP A 97 14.82 0.98 18.57
C ASP A 97 15.34 2.15 17.70
N GLY A 98 14.75 3.35 17.84
CA GLY A 98 15.13 4.57 17.14
C GLY A 98 14.52 4.74 15.75
N ARG A 99 13.85 3.73 15.20
CA ARG A 99 13.19 3.81 13.89
C ARG A 99 11.87 4.60 13.98
N SER A 100 11.48 5.22 12.87
CA SER A 100 10.11 5.71 12.71
C SER A 100 9.20 4.57 12.23
N GLN A 101 7.93 4.63 12.62
CA GLN A 101 6.88 3.74 12.13
C GLN A 101 5.61 4.55 11.89
N THR A 102 4.93 4.27 10.78
CA THR A 102 3.61 4.84 10.51
C THR A 102 2.57 4.08 11.34
N ALA A 103 1.65 4.81 11.95
CA ALA A 103 0.51 4.25 12.65
C ALA A 103 -0.80 4.71 12.00
N PHE A 104 -1.84 3.86 12.02
CA PHE A 104 -3.19 4.20 11.61
C PHE A 104 -4.11 4.16 12.83
N ARG A 105 -4.71 5.31 13.17
CA ARG A 105 -5.58 5.48 14.36
C ARG A 105 -4.95 4.93 15.64
N GLY A 106 -3.64 5.16 15.79
CA GLY A 106 -2.84 4.72 16.93
C GLY A 106 -2.17 3.35 16.76
N TRP A 107 -2.62 2.49 15.84
CA TRP A 107 -2.04 1.16 15.63
C TRP A 107 -0.79 1.21 14.77
N PRO A 108 0.36 0.71 15.23
CA PRO A 108 1.56 0.62 14.41
C PRO A 108 1.32 -0.28 13.19
N LEU A 109 1.80 0.14 12.02
CA LEU A 109 1.62 -0.60 10.77
C LEU A 109 2.82 -1.48 10.46
N TYR A 110 2.56 -2.69 9.97
CA TYR A 110 3.59 -3.66 9.62
C TYR A 110 3.37 -4.23 8.21
N LEU A 111 4.46 -4.68 7.61
CA LEU A 111 4.45 -5.60 6.48
C LEU A 111 4.68 -7.02 7.00
N TYR A 112 4.36 -8.02 6.18
CA TYR A 112 4.69 -9.41 6.48
C TYR A 112 5.73 -9.94 5.49
N VAL A 113 6.81 -10.55 5.97
CA VAL A 113 7.84 -11.12 5.07
C VAL A 113 7.36 -12.32 4.27
N GLY A 114 6.25 -12.95 4.65
CA GLY A 114 5.66 -14.05 3.89
C GLY A 114 4.84 -13.60 2.68
N ASP A 115 4.44 -12.33 2.60
CA ASP A 115 3.80 -11.76 1.41
C ASP A 115 4.86 -11.57 0.32
N ARG A 116 4.62 -12.13 -0.87
CA ARG A 116 5.59 -12.18 -1.98
C ARG A 116 5.19 -11.33 -3.17
N ALA A 117 3.91 -10.98 -3.27
CA ALA A 117 3.34 -10.18 -4.34
C ALA A 117 2.30 -9.19 -3.82
N SER A 118 2.00 -8.19 -4.66
CA SER A 118 0.88 -7.28 -4.46
C SER A 118 -0.43 -8.06 -4.28
N GLY A 119 -1.20 -7.69 -3.26
CA GLY A 119 -2.46 -8.35 -2.92
C GLY A 119 -2.32 -9.64 -2.11
N ASP A 120 -1.09 -10.09 -1.79
CA ASP A 120 -0.90 -11.16 -0.82
C ASP A 120 -1.32 -10.67 0.57
N TYR A 121 -1.95 -11.56 1.32
CA TYR A 121 -2.38 -11.32 2.69
C TYR A 121 -2.11 -12.55 3.58
N PHE A 122 -1.03 -13.29 3.31
CA PHE A 122 -0.73 -14.55 3.99
C PHE A 122 -0.44 -14.40 5.48
N GLY A 123 -0.20 -13.17 5.94
CA GLY A 123 -0.09 -12.84 7.36
C GLY A 123 -1.41 -12.85 8.12
N ARG A 124 -2.56 -12.89 7.42
CA ARG A 124 -3.88 -12.78 8.05
C ARG A 124 -4.14 -13.97 8.99
N ASP A 125 -4.61 -13.66 10.19
CA ASP A 125 -4.94 -14.60 11.27
C ASP A 125 -3.74 -15.41 11.80
N LEU A 126 -2.50 -15.07 11.42
CA LEU A 126 -1.32 -15.74 11.99
C LEU A 126 -1.25 -15.52 13.49
N ASP A 127 -1.07 -16.62 14.21
CA ASP A 127 -1.09 -16.71 15.68
C ASP A 127 -2.33 -16.10 16.35
N GLN A 128 -3.39 -15.81 15.58
CA GLN A 128 -4.55 -15.02 16.01
C GLN A 128 -4.19 -13.61 16.52
N LYS A 129 -3.08 -13.05 16.01
CA LYS A 129 -2.57 -11.75 16.44
C LYS A 129 -2.38 -10.74 15.31
N TRP A 130 -2.34 -11.21 14.07
CA TRP A 130 -2.01 -10.38 12.91
C TRP A 130 -3.17 -10.28 11.95
N TYR A 131 -3.58 -9.05 11.68
CA TYR A 131 -4.78 -8.79 10.89
C TYR A 131 -4.52 -7.65 9.90
N PRO A 132 -4.97 -7.78 8.63
CA PRO A 132 -5.00 -6.67 7.71
C PRO A 132 -5.79 -5.51 8.30
N VAL A 133 -5.29 -4.29 8.12
CA VAL A 133 -6.00 -3.10 8.61
C VAL A 133 -7.20 -2.82 7.71
N ASP A 134 -8.40 -3.04 8.22
CA ASP A 134 -9.64 -2.57 7.61
C ASP A 134 -9.88 -1.11 8.03
N PRO A 135 -9.78 -0.13 7.11
CA PRO A 135 -9.93 1.29 7.45
C PRO A 135 -11.36 1.70 7.85
N THR A 136 -12.34 0.83 7.59
CA THR A 136 -13.76 1.03 7.91
C THR A 136 -14.15 0.44 9.27
N ASN A 137 -13.33 -0.47 9.82
CA ASN A 137 -13.64 -1.17 11.04
C ASN A 137 -13.30 -0.35 12.29
N GLN A 138 -14.29 -0.15 13.16
CA GLN A 138 -14.11 0.58 14.42
C GLN A 138 -13.20 -0.13 15.42
N ARG A 139 -12.92 -1.43 15.26
CA ARG A 139 -11.99 -2.16 16.14
C ARG A 139 -10.55 -1.67 16.04
N VAL A 140 -10.21 -0.94 14.98
CA VAL A 140 -8.90 -0.28 14.82
C VAL A 140 -8.89 1.12 15.48
N ASN A 141 -9.96 1.52 16.17
CA ASN A 141 -9.96 2.73 16.98
C ASN A 141 -9.61 2.34 18.42
N ILE A 142 -8.45 2.79 18.91
CA ILE A 142 -8.03 2.70 20.32
C ILE A 142 -8.27 4.03 21.03
#